data_AF-A0A9P0GGD5-F1
#
_entry.id   AF-A0A9P0GGD5-F1
#
_cell.length_a   1.000
_cell.length_b   1.000
_cell.length_c   1.000
_cell.angle_alpha   90.00
_cell.angle_beta   90.00
_cell.angle_gamma   90.00
#
_symmetry.space_group_name_H-M   'P 1'
#
loop_
_entity.id
_entity.type
_entity.pdbx_description
1 polymer ?
#
loop_
_entity_poly.entity_id
_entity_poly.type
_entity_poly.pdbx_seq_one_letter_code
_entity_poly.pdbx_strand_id
1 'polypeptide(L)'
;MKFVIVTFVCIICVNALSEKEQWSTFKQNHGKKYKNIVEENYRFSVFQNNLREINEHNERYRNGETTYFLGVNKFADRTSTEFKSMFKNHKVNLPKSEKIKSHELPKEVKTATSVDWRSKGFVMPVRDQGDCGNSWPFAAAAAYESQLAFHKNITVQLSTQQFIDCAVPFGEECNISGDIMTGFAYGSIRKTSIVPESEYPFVGAQSVCRANLSKGIVNNAYMFVSESTEITLEYNIGRFGPMASTINADCIQLYAGGIFSNSSCPNTLDDINFALLNVGYDTSSDGIDYWILKNSFGTDWGEEGYLRLKKGTEELGIPLLNGSPEILED
;
A
#
# COMPACT_ATOMS: atom_id res chain seq x y z
N MET A 1 -10.67 6.11 -69.40
CA MET A 1 -10.21 6.63 -68.09
C MET A 1 -9.92 5.44 -67.19
N LYS A 2 -8.65 5.15 -66.89
CA LYS A 2 -8.26 4.13 -65.90
C LYS A 2 -7.84 4.88 -64.63
N PHE A 3 -8.63 4.76 -63.57
CA PHE A 3 -8.27 5.26 -62.25
C PHE A 3 -7.33 4.24 -61.59
N VAL A 4 -6.11 4.67 -61.30
CA VAL A 4 -5.18 3.93 -60.44
C VAL A 4 -5.46 4.41 -59.02
N ILE A 5 -6.03 3.55 -58.18
CA ILE A 5 -6.15 3.78 -56.74
C ILE A 5 -4.83 3.31 -56.13
N VAL A 6 -4.02 4.25 -55.68
CA VAL A 6 -2.82 3.97 -54.88
C VAL A 6 -3.26 3.99 -53.42
N THR A 7 -3.48 2.82 -52.83
CA THR A 7 -3.68 2.67 -51.40
C THR A 7 -2.31 2.78 -50.70
N PHE A 8 -2.09 3.89 -49.99
CA PHE A 8 -0.97 4.04 -49.07
C PHE A 8 -1.27 3.23 -47.80
N VAL A 9 -0.55 2.12 -47.61
CA VAL A 9 -0.53 1.40 -46.33
C VAL A 9 0.47 2.11 -45.43
N CYS A 10 -0.03 2.92 -44.49
CA CYS A 10 0.79 3.45 -43.40
C CYS A 10 1.08 2.33 -42.40
N ILE A 11 2.26 1.72 -42.51
CA ILE A 11 2.80 0.84 -41.48
C ILE A 11 3.33 1.75 -40.37
N ILE A 12 2.59 1.89 -39.27
CA ILE A 12 3.10 2.51 -38.06
C ILE A 12 4.02 1.47 -37.39
N CYS A 13 5.32 1.57 -37.68
CA CYS A 13 6.33 0.80 -36.95
C CYS A 13 6.45 1.39 -35.54
N VAL A 14 5.81 0.77 -34.55
CA VAL A 14 6.11 1.05 -33.14
C VAL A 14 7.46 0.43 -32.84
N ASN A 15 8.54 1.21 -32.95
CA ASN A 15 9.87 0.73 -32.56
C ASN A 15 9.90 0.54 -31.03
N ALA A 16 10.05 -0.71 -30.59
CA ALA A 16 10.34 -1.00 -29.19
C ALA A 16 11.71 -0.40 -28.82
N LEU A 17 11.76 0.36 -27.73
CA LEU A 17 13.00 0.90 -27.18
C LEU A 17 13.96 -0.24 -26.82
N SER A 18 15.24 -0.04 -27.12
CA SER A 18 16.29 -0.94 -26.64
C SER A 18 16.34 -0.94 -25.10
N GLU A 19 16.83 -2.04 -24.50
CA GLU A 19 16.95 -2.13 -23.04
C GLU A 19 17.82 -1.00 -22.43
N LYS A 20 18.82 -0.52 -23.18
CA LYS A 20 19.65 0.63 -22.77
C LYS A 20 18.87 1.94 -22.74
N GLU A 21 17.97 2.15 -23.70
CA GLU A 21 17.09 3.32 -23.72
C GLU A 21 16.07 3.24 -22.59
N GLN A 22 15.46 2.07 -22.38
CA GLN A 22 14.55 1.84 -21.26
C GLN A 22 15.23 2.07 -19.90
N TRP A 23 16.49 1.62 -19.74
CA TRP A 23 17.30 1.89 -18.56
C TRP A 23 17.57 3.38 -18.35
N SER A 24 17.90 4.10 -19.41
CA SER A 24 18.14 5.54 -19.35
C SER A 24 16.89 6.29 -18.90
N THR A 25 15.73 5.95 -19.49
CA THR A 25 14.42 6.49 -19.12
C THR A 25 14.05 6.13 -17.68
N PHE A 26 14.27 4.87 -17.26
CA PHE A 26 14.03 4.43 -15.88
C PHE A 26 14.84 5.27 -14.88
N LYS A 27 16.14 5.44 -15.11
CA LYS A 27 16.98 6.25 -14.23
C LYS A 27 16.51 7.71 -14.16
N GLN A 28 16.12 8.28 -15.30
CA GLN A 28 15.62 9.65 -15.36
C GLN A 28 14.29 9.80 -14.60
N ASN A 29 13.32 8.93 -14.86
CA ASN A 29 11.98 9.02 -14.30
C ASN A 29 11.96 8.80 -12.78
N HIS A 30 12.81 7.90 -12.27
CA HIS A 30 12.87 7.57 -10.84
C HIS A 30 14.08 8.19 -10.13
N GLY A 31 14.76 9.16 -10.76
CA GLY A 31 15.86 9.92 -10.17
C GLY A 31 17.04 9.07 -9.69
N LYS A 32 17.29 7.92 -10.33
CA LYS A 32 18.27 6.93 -9.87
C LYS A 32 19.70 7.45 -10.01
N LYS A 33 20.46 7.30 -8.93
CA LYS A 33 21.90 7.61 -8.86
C LYS A 33 22.59 6.46 -8.13
N TYR A 34 23.63 5.92 -8.75
CA TYR A 34 24.40 4.79 -8.21
C TYR A 34 25.78 5.27 -7.75
N LYS A 35 26.35 4.58 -6.76
CA LYS A 35 27.62 4.95 -6.13
C LYS A 35 28.78 4.97 -7.12
N ASN A 36 28.77 4.05 -8.08
CA ASN A 36 29.80 3.89 -9.10
C ASN A 36 29.28 3.04 -10.27
N ILE A 37 30.09 2.94 -11.32
CA ILE A 37 29.76 2.17 -12.53
C ILE A 37 29.57 0.68 -12.27
N VAL A 38 30.23 0.11 -11.24
CA VAL A 38 30.07 -1.31 -10.89
C VAL A 38 28.68 -1.57 -10.33
N GLU A 39 28.22 -0.72 -9.41
CA GLU A 39 26.84 -0.78 -8.91
C GLU A 39 25.83 -0.51 -10.03
N GLU A 40 26.06 0.49 -10.88
CA GLU A 40 25.15 0.80 -11.98
C GLU A 40 25.01 -0.39 -12.95
N ASN A 41 26.12 -1.05 -13.31
CA ASN A 41 26.10 -2.23 -14.16
C ASN A 41 25.32 -3.39 -13.52
N TYR A 42 25.50 -3.60 -12.21
CA TYR A 42 24.74 -4.60 -11.45
C TYR A 42 23.24 -4.27 -11.47
N ARG A 43 22.87 -3.02 -11.18
CA ARG A 43 21.49 -2.54 -11.15
C ARG A 43 20.83 -2.62 -12.52
N PHE A 44 21.59 -2.37 -13.59
CA PHE A 44 21.12 -2.57 -14.95
C PHE A 44 20.86 -4.05 -15.25
N SER A 45 21.73 -4.98 -14.81
CA SER A 45 21.47 -6.42 -14.95
C SER A 45 20.22 -6.87 -14.19
N VAL A 46 19.98 -6.34 -12.99
CA VAL A 46 18.74 -6.60 -12.24
C VAL A 46 17.52 -6.06 -12.99
N PHE A 47 17.61 -4.84 -13.52
CA PHE A 47 16.57 -4.25 -14.35
C PHE A 47 16.24 -5.08 -15.58
N GLN A 48 17.25 -5.60 -16.30
CA GLN A 48 17.04 -6.47 -17.45
C GLN A 48 16.31 -7.78 -17.05
N ASN A 49 16.64 -8.34 -15.88
CA ASN A 49 15.95 -9.54 -15.38
C ASN A 49 14.49 -9.25 -15.06
N ASN A 50 14.20 -8.17 -14.34
CA ASN A 50 12.84 -7.76 -14.02
C ASN A 50 12.04 -7.39 -15.28
N LEU A 51 12.68 -6.77 -16.28
CA LEU A 51 12.04 -6.47 -17.56
C LEU A 51 11.62 -7.73 -18.32
N ARG A 52 12.44 -8.79 -18.27
CA ARG A 52 12.07 -10.10 -18.82
C ARG A 52 10.87 -10.71 -18.09
N GLU A 53 10.87 -10.69 -16.76
CA GLU A 53 9.72 -11.18 -15.97
C GLU A 53 8.43 -10.40 -16.28
N ILE A 54 8.53 -9.07 -16.41
CA ILE A 54 7.41 -8.22 -16.83
C ILE A 54 6.89 -8.65 -18.20
N ASN A 55 7.77 -8.83 -19.18
CA ASN A 55 7.37 -9.19 -20.53
C ASN A 55 6.71 -10.56 -20.59
N GLU A 56 7.30 -11.57 -19.96
CA GLU A 56 6.77 -12.94 -19.90
C GLU A 56 5.42 -13.00 -19.17
N HIS A 57 5.28 -12.28 -18.06
CA HIS A 57 4.01 -12.19 -17.34
C HIS A 57 2.94 -11.49 -18.19
N ASN A 58 3.30 -10.39 -18.85
CA ASN A 58 2.36 -9.61 -19.64
C ASN A 58 1.92 -10.33 -20.93
N GLU A 59 2.69 -11.29 -21.43
CA GLU A 59 2.23 -12.23 -22.47
C GLU A 59 1.05 -13.07 -21.97
N ARG A 60 1.17 -13.66 -20.77
CA ARG A 60 0.07 -14.40 -20.13
C ARG A 60 -1.15 -13.53 -19.88
N TYR A 61 -0.95 -12.27 -19.45
CA TYR A 61 -2.05 -11.31 -19.28
C TYR A 61 -2.78 -11.05 -20.60
N ARG A 62 -2.05 -10.81 -21.70
CA ARG A 62 -2.65 -10.62 -23.03
C ARG A 62 -3.40 -11.86 -23.54
N ASN A 63 -2.99 -13.04 -23.11
CA ASN A 63 -3.66 -14.30 -23.42
C ASN A 63 -4.86 -14.60 -22.50
N GLY A 64 -5.14 -13.77 -21.50
CA GLY A 64 -6.21 -13.99 -20.52
C GLY A 64 -5.90 -15.07 -19.48
N GLU A 65 -4.64 -15.49 -19.35
CA GLU A 65 -4.20 -16.52 -18.38
C GLU A 65 -4.04 -15.94 -16.97
N THR A 66 -3.94 -14.62 -16.84
CA THR A 66 -3.89 -13.89 -15.57
C THR A 66 -4.68 -12.59 -15.67
N THR A 67 -5.11 -12.08 -14.51
CA THR A 67 -6.02 -10.94 -14.39
C THR A 67 -5.32 -9.62 -14.08
N TYR A 68 -4.00 -9.63 -13.97
CA TYR A 68 -3.17 -8.46 -13.70
C TYR A 68 -1.95 -8.42 -14.62
N PHE A 69 -1.30 -7.27 -14.66
CA PHE A 69 -0.08 -7.05 -15.42
C PHE A 69 0.99 -6.38 -14.56
N LEU A 70 2.24 -6.62 -14.94
CA LEU A 70 3.42 -6.03 -14.32
C LEU A 70 3.94 -4.85 -15.13
N GLY A 71 4.75 -4.00 -14.52
CA GLY A 71 5.33 -2.84 -15.18
C GLY A 71 6.59 -2.35 -14.51
N VAL A 72 7.35 -1.54 -15.26
CA VAL A 72 8.51 -0.84 -14.73
C VAL A 72 8.01 0.22 -13.74
N ASN A 73 8.46 0.11 -12.50
CA ASN A 73 8.27 1.09 -11.44
C ASN A 73 9.61 1.32 -10.74
N LYS A 74 9.67 2.19 -9.72
CA LYS A 74 10.93 2.53 -9.03
C LYS A 74 11.70 1.34 -8.41
N PHE A 75 11.07 0.17 -8.25
CA PHE A 75 11.72 -1.04 -7.74
C PHE A 75 12.23 -1.97 -8.84
N ALA A 76 12.14 -1.59 -10.11
CA ALA A 76 12.59 -2.42 -11.22
C ALA A 76 14.11 -2.67 -11.24
N ASP A 77 14.93 -1.93 -10.49
CA ASP A 77 16.37 -2.19 -10.30
C ASP A 77 16.72 -2.93 -8.99
N ARG A 78 15.71 -3.47 -8.30
CA ARG A 78 15.86 -4.28 -7.10
C ARG A 78 15.56 -5.75 -7.38
N THR A 79 16.34 -6.64 -6.79
CA THR A 79 16.00 -8.07 -6.76
C THR A 79 14.84 -8.33 -5.80
N SER A 80 14.11 -9.43 -5.96
CA SER A 80 13.04 -9.81 -5.02
C SER A 80 13.56 -9.97 -3.60
N THR A 81 14.80 -10.45 -3.43
CA THR A 81 15.47 -10.55 -2.12
C THR A 81 15.72 -9.18 -1.49
N GLU A 82 16.19 -8.21 -2.28
CA GLU A 82 16.38 -6.83 -1.81
C GLU A 82 15.04 -6.17 -1.47
N PHE A 83 14.02 -6.36 -2.30
CA PHE A 83 12.68 -5.84 -2.06
C PHE A 83 12.08 -6.42 -0.77
N LYS A 84 12.08 -7.75 -0.61
CA LYS A 84 11.69 -8.43 0.64
C LYS A 84 12.49 -7.93 1.84
N SER A 85 13.77 -7.63 1.66
CA SER A 85 14.63 -7.17 2.75
C SER A 85 14.24 -5.80 3.32
N MET A 86 13.49 -4.99 2.55
CA MET A 86 12.94 -3.73 3.04
C MET A 86 12.01 -3.95 4.24
N PHE A 87 11.35 -5.11 4.34
CA PHE A 87 10.29 -5.34 5.32
C PHE A 87 10.70 -6.25 6.50
N LYS A 88 11.99 -6.59 6.63
CA LYS A 88 12.51 -7.58 7.60
C LYS A 88 12.19 -7.30 9.08
N ASN A 89 11.88 -6.05 9.42
CA ASN A 89 11.61 -5.63 10.80
C ASN A 89 10.10 -5.52 11.10
N HIS A 90 9.22 -5.97 10.19
CA HIS A 90 7.80 -6.12 10.50
C HIS A 90 7.62 -7.24 11.53
N LYS A 91 7.22 -6.87 12.75
CA LYS A 91 6.84 -7.82 13.81
C LYS A 91 5.41 -7.52 14.21
N VAL A 92 4.51 -8.43 13.89
CA VAL A 92 3.14 -8.40 14.40
C VAL A 92 3.21 -8.69 15.90
N ASN A 93 2.98 -7.67 16.71
CA ASN A 93 2.88 -7.76 18.15
C ASN A 93 1.51 -7.25 18.55
N LEU A 94 0.53 -8.16 18.63
CA LEU A 94 -0.80 -7.82 19.14
C LEU A 94 -0.70 -7.41 20.62
N PRO A 95 -0.90 -6.13 20.98
CA PRO A 95 -0.95 -5.76 22.38
C PRO A 95 -2.16 -6.42 23.03
N LYS A 96 -1.99 -7.08 24.19
CA LYS A 96 -3.12 -7.52 25.00
C LYS A 96 -3.63 -6.32 25.79
N SER A 97 -4.70 -5.68 25.34
CA SER A 97 -5.30 -4.52 26.03
C SER A 97 -6.82 -4.58 26.03
N GLU A 98 -7.44 -4.26 27.17
CA GLU A 98 -8.90 -4.11 27.33
C GLU A 98 -9.50 -2.97 26.50
N LYS A 99 -8.67 -2.10 25.92
CA LYS A 99 -9.11 -1.02 25.01
C LYS A 99 -9.22 -1.46 23.55
N ILE A 100 -8.90 -2.71 23.24
CA ILE A 100 -9.16 -3.30 21.93
C ILE A 100 -10.63 -3.70 21.90
N LYS A 101 -11.40 -2.99 21.08
CA LYS A 101 -12.77 -3.40 20.78
C LYS A 101 -12.73 -4.37 19.61
N SER A 102 -13.58 -5.39 19.66
CA SER A 102 -14.06 -6.10 18.47
C SER A 102 -15.50 -5.66 18.21
N HIS A 103 -15.86 -5.60 16.93
CA HIS A 103 -17.23 -5.42 16.49
C HIS A 103 -17.76 -6.81 16.21
N GLU A 104 -18.71 -7.25 17.02
CA GLU A 104 -19.43 -8.48 16.73
C GLU A 104 -20.23 -8.31 15.44
N LEU A 105 -20.16 -9.31 14.58
CA LEU A 105 -21.01 -9.35 13.40
C LEU A 105 -22.49 -9.50 13.81
N PRO A 106 -23.41 -8.80 13.14
CA PRO A 106 -24.83 -9.05 13.33
C PRO A 106 -25.19 -10.48 12.87
N LYS A 107 -26.28 -11.04 13.40
CA LYS A 107 -26.78 -12.39 13.03
C LYS A 107 -26.96 -12.58 11.52
N GLU A 108 -27.33 -11.51 10.82
CA GLU A 108 -27.36 -11.44 9.37
C GLU A 108 -26.40 -10.34 8.91
N VAL A 109 -25.30 -10.73 8.28
CA VAL A 109 -24.34 -9.78 7.71
C VAL A 109 -24.86 -9.33 6.35
N LYS A 110 -25.17 -8.04 6.23
CA LYS A 110 -25.50 -7.39 4.97
C LYS A 110 -24.42 -6.37 4.66
N THR A 111 -23.65 -6.64 3.62
CA THR A 111 -22.64 -5.71 3.09
C THR A 111 -23.20 -4.98 1.87
N ALA A 112 -22.65 -3.82 1.56
CA ALA A 112 -22.92 -3.18 0.28
C ALA A 112 -22.31 -4.05 -0.83
N THR A 113 -22.82 -3.97 -2.06
CA THR A 113 -22.22 -4.70 -3.19
C THR A 113 -20.86 -4.16 -3.59
N SER A 114 -20.66 -2.85 -3.42
CA SER A 114 -19.39 -2.18 -3.65
C SER A 114 -19.26 -0.94 -2.78
N VAL A 115 -18.03 -0.63 -2.42
CA VAL A 115 -17.64 0.52 -1.59
C VAL A 115 -16.33 1.06 -2.13
N ASP A 116 -16.30 2.36 -2.42
CA ASP A 116 -15.06 3.08 -2.72
C ASP A 116 -15.04 4.42 -1.97
N TRP A 117 -14.29 4.44 -0.87
CA TRP A 117 -14.20 5.62 0.00
C TRP A 117 -13.41 6.77 -0.62
N ARG A 118 -12.66 6.55 -1.71
CA ARG A 118 -11.98 7.62 -2.45
C ARG A 118 -12.99 8.60 -3.03
N SER A 119 -14.07 8.05 -3.61
CA SER A 119 -15.16 8.83 -4.20
C SER A 119 -15.93 9.70 -3.19
N LYS A 120 -15.77 9.41 -1.88
CA LYS A 120 -16.43 10.11 -0.78
C LYS A 120 -15.55 11.17 -0.10
N GLY A 121 -14.29 11.29 -0.51
CA GLY A 121 -13.34 12.26 0.08
C GLY A 121 -12.76 11.82 1.42
N PHE A 122 -12.87 10.53 1.79
CA PHE A 122 -12.37 10.02 3.07
C PHE A 122 -11.00 9.35 2.97
N VAL A 123 -10.31 9.52 1.84
CA VAL A 123 -8.99 8.94 1.59
C VAL A 123 -8.05 10.05 1.16
N MET A 124 -7.01 10.32 1.96
CA MET A 124 -5.99 11.32 1.62
C MET A 124 -5.15 10.87 0.40
N PRO A 125 -4.35 11.76 -0.23
CA PRO A 125 -3.45 11.37 -1.31
C PRO A 125 -2.48 10.23 -0.94
N VAL A 126 -2.05 9.46 -1.95
CA VAL A 126 -0.99 8.45 -1.82
C VAL A 126 0.31 9.14 -1.39
N ARG A 127 1.08 8.44 -0.55
CA ARG A 127 2.38 8.89 -0.07
C ARG A 127 3.46 7.90 -0.46
N ASP A 128 4.72 8.31 -0.31
CA ASP A 128 5.88 7.48 -0.55
C ASP A 128 6.72 7.35 0.73
N GLN A 129 6.87 6.12 1.22
CA GLN A 129 7.72 5.79 2.37
C GLN A 129 9.22 5.75 2.04
N GLY A 130 9.58 5.93 0.76
CA GLY A 130 10.93 5.83 0.26
C GLY A 130 11.45 4.40 0.27
N ASP A 131 12.76 4.26 0.49
CA ASP A 131 13.45 2.97 0.50
C ASP A 131 13.47 2.28 1.87
N CYS A 132 12.78 2.83 2.86
CA CYS A 132 12.64 2.23 4.19
C CYS A 132 11.28 1.54 4.31
N GLY A 133 11.26 0.31 4.85
CA GLY A 133 10.08 -0.50 5.15
C GLY A 133 9.22 0.02 6.30
N ASN A 134 9.02 1.34 6.38
CA ASN A 134 8.19 1.99 7.38
C ASN A 134 6.74 2.05 6.87
N SER A 135 6.11 0.91 6.54
CA SER A 135 4.75 0.91 6.02
C SER A 135 3.69 1.10 7.12
N TRP A 136 3.94 0.56 8.31
CA TRP A 136 3.00 0.62 9.43
C TRP A 136 2.66 2.04 9.92
N PRO A 137 3.60 3.02 9.98
CA PRO A 137 3.27 4.42 10.30
C PRO A 137 2.33 5.04 9.28
N PHE A 138 2.51 4.71 7.99
CA PHE A 138 1.70 5.22 6.90
C PHE A 138 0.30 4.63 6.91
N ALA A 139 0.18 3.31 7.14
CA ALA A 139 -1.11 2.65 7.31
C ALA A 139 -1.87 3.19 8.53
N ALA A 140 -1.19 3.36 9.67
CA ALA A 140 -1.80 3.89 10.88
C ALA A 140 -2.25 5.35 10.71
N ALA A 141 -1.39 6.22 10.18
CA ALA A 141 -1.73 7.60 9.88
C ALA A 141 -2.92 7.67 8.92
N ALA A 142 -2.90 6.90 7.82
CA ALA A 142 -3.97 6.91 6.82
C ALA A 142 -5.33 6.46 7.38
N ALA A 143 -5.35 5.52 8.32
CA ALA A 143 -6.59 5.13 9.00
C ALA A 143 -7.10 6.26 9.93
N TYR A 144 -6.24 6.92 10.71
CA TYR A 144 -6.64 8.09 11.50
C TYR A 144 -7.16 9.25 10.64
N GLU A 145 -6.49 9.53 9.51
CA GLU A 145 -6.92 10.54 8.55
C GLU A 145 -8.30 10.23 7.97
N SER A 146 -8.54 8.95 7.65
CA SER A 146 -9.84 8.51 7.12
C SER A 146 -10.95 8.67 8.15
N GLN A 147 -10.67 8.38 9.42
CA GLN A 147 -11.61 8.58 10.53
C GLN A 147 -11.89 10.06 10.81
N LEU A 148 -10.87 10.93 10.72
CA LEU A 148 -11.04 12.38 10.82
C LEU A 148 -11.94 12.91 9.71
N ALA A 149 -11.73 12.45 8.47
CA ALA A 149 -12.55 12.83 7.34
C ALA A 149 -13.98 12.30 7.48
N PHE A 150 -14.15 11.05 7.92
CA PHE A 150 -15.44 10.38 8.06
C PHE A 150 -16.32 10.96 9.19
N HIS A 151 -15.75 11.16 10.39
CA HIS A 151 -16.51 11.56 11.59
C HIS A 151 -16.49 13.06 11.88
N LYS A 152 -15.38 13.73 11.58
CA LYS A 152 -15.17 15.14 11.95
C LYS A 152 -15.18 16.08 10.73
N ASN A 153 -15.28 15.53 9.51
CA ASN A 153 -15.15 16.27 8.26
C ASN A 153 -13.82 17.07 8.18
N ILE A 154 -12.74 16.49 8.74
CA ILE A 154 -11.40 17.09 8.73
C ILE A 154 -10.53 16.33 7.74
N THR A 155 -10.17 17.00 6.64
CA THR A 155 -9.26 16.49 5.60
C THR A 155 -7.86 17.01 5.88
N VAL A 156 -6.96 16.14 6.33
CA VAL A 156 -5.59 16.50 6.71
C VAL A 156 -4.71 15.27 6.62
N GLN A 157 -3.46 15.44 6.20
CA GLN A 157 -2.45 14.39 6.35
C GLN A 157 -1.80 14.52 7.73
N LEU A 158 -1.70 13.42 8.46
CA LEU A 158 -1.06 13.31 9.77
C LEU A 158 0.40 12.89 9.61
N SER A 159 1.23 13.36 10.54
CA SER A 159 2.68 13.14 10.53
C SER A 159 3.03 11.66 10.66
N THR A 160 3.53 11.05 9.59
CA THR A 160 4.12 9.70 9.67
C THR A 160 5.44 9.71 10.45
N GLN A 161 6.18 10.82 10.39
CA GLN A 161 7.43 11.00 11.12
C GLN A 161 7.23 10.98 12.64
N GLN A 162 6.11 11.51 13.15
CA GLN A 162 5.79 11.43 14.57
C GLN A 162 5.66 9.98 15.02
N PHE A 163 4.99 9.11 14.25
CA PHE A 163 4.89 7.70 14.59
C PHE A 163 6.28 7.03 14.61
N ILE A 164 7.09 7.32 13.60
CA ILE A 164 8.48 6.84 13.48
C ILE A 164 9.31 7.23 14.71
N ASP A 165 9.31 8.51 15.09
CA ASP A 165 10.20 9.04 16.12
C ASP A 165 9.68 8.81 17.55
N CYS A 166 8.36 8.70 17.74
CA CYS A 166 7.74 8.79 19.06
C CYS A 166 6.95 7.55 19.50
N ALA A 167 6.51 6.69 18.57
CA ALA A 167 5.64 5.56 18.94
C ALA A 167 6.42 4.34 19.46
N VAL A 168 7.70 4.22 19.11
CA VAL A 168 8.56 3.09 19.49
C VAL A 168 9.90 3.56 20.04
N PRO A 169 10.60 2.73 20.82
CA PRO A 169 11.96 3.04 21.26
C PRO A 169 12.87 3.36 20.08
N PHE A 170 13.90 4.16 20.34
CA PHE A 170 14.89 4.52 19.34
C PHE A 170 15.70 3.27 18.93
N GLY A 171 15.78 3.02 17.62
CA GLY A 171 16.65 2.05 16.98
C GLY A 171 17.33 2.68 15.77
N GLU A 172 18.62 2.43 15.58
CA GLU A 172 19.46 3.17 14.62
C GLU A 172 19.26 2.77 13.13
N GLU A 173 18.09 2.28 12.72
CA GLU A 173 17.94 1.64 11.42
C GLU A 173 16.76 2.15 10.57
N CYS A 174 17.00 2.22 9.26
CA CYS A 174 15.96 2.18 8.23
C CYS A 174 15.22 0.84 8.41
N ASN A 175 13.89 0.86 8.55
CA ASN A 175 13.00 -0.27 8.92
C ASN A 175 12.72 -0.36 10.43
N ILE A 176 11.87 0.55 10.90
CA ILE A 176 11.50 0.63 12.30
C ILE A 176 10.51 -0.48 12.64
N SER A 177 10.83 -1.27 13.67
CA SER A 177 9.96 -2.35 14.13
C SER A 177 8.64 -1.81 14.66
N GLY A 178 7.54 -2.32 14.11
CA GLY A 178 6.19 -1.97 14.51
C GLY A 178 5.16 -2.57 13.55
N ASP A 179 3.90 -2.39 13.91
CA ASP A 179 2.74 -2.84 13.15
C ASP A 179 1.59 -1.81 13.26
N ILE A 180 0.46 -2.08 12.60
CA ILE A 180 -0.71 -1.17 12.63
C ILE A 180 -1.21 -0.96 14.07
N MET A 181 -1.07 -1.97 14.93
CA MET A 181 -1.49 -1.93 16.34
C MET A 181 -0.62 -1.00 17.17
N THR A 182 0.69 -0.98 16.91
CA THR A 182 1.65 -0.06 17.49
C THR A 182 1.25 1.39 17.20
N GLY A 183 0.90 1.68 15.94
CA GLY A 183 0.41 2.99 15.52
C GLY A 183 -0.91 3.37 16.19
N PHE A 184 -1.88 2.46 16.24
CA PHE A 184 -3.17 2.72 16.89
C PHE A 184 -3.03 2.89 18.40
N ALA A 185 -2.22 2.08 19.06
CA ALA A 185 -1.99 2.19 20.50
C ALA A 185 -1.36 3.54 20.88
N TYR A 186 -0.55 4.12 19.99
CA TYR A 186 0.07 5.44 20.21
C TYR A 186 -0.98 6.55 20.37
N GLY A 187 -1.98 6.61 19.49
CA GLY A 187 -3.06 7.60 19.58
C GLY A 187 -4.17 7.21 20.55
N SER A 188 -4.58 5.94 20.59
CA SER A 188 -5.75 5.48 21.35
C SER A 188 -5.44 5.10 22.81
N ILE A 189 -4.42 4.27 23.05
CA ILE A 189 -4.10 3.75 24.38
C ILE A 189 -3.29 4.77 25.17
N ARG A 190 -2.22 5.30 24.56
CA ARG A 190 -1.35 6.31 25.17
C ARG A 190 -1.97 7.72 25.16
N LYS A 191 -3.09 7.90 24.45
CA LYS A 191 -3.79 9.19 24.28
C LYS A 191 -2.87 10.27 23.72
N THR A 192 -1.94 9.89 22.85
CA THR A 192 -1.00 10.85 22.27
C THR A 192 -1.66 11.57 21.12
N SER A 193 -1.69 12.90 21.18
CA SER A 193 -2.25 13.67 20.08
C SER A 193 -1.34 13.61 18.85
N ILE A 194 -1.91 13.40 17.68
CA ILE A 194 -1.17 13.27 16.42
C ILE A 194 -1.24 14.60 15.67
N VAL A 195 -0.08 15.12 15.27
CA VAL A 195 0.04 16.42 14.59
C VAL A 195 -0.09 16.26 13.07
N PRO A 196 -0.52 17.32 12.36
CA PRO A 196 -0.48 17.34 10.90
C PRO A 196 0.93 17.12 10.33
N GLU A 197 1.02 16.55 9.14
CA GLU A 197 2.26 16.34 8.38
C GLU A 197 3.04 17.67 8.20
N SER A 198 2.34 18.79 8.02
CA SER A 198 2.94 20.13 7.89
C SER A 198 3.67 20.60 9.14
N GLU A 199 3.35 20.05 10.32
CA GLU A 199 3.96 20.40 11.60
C GLU A 199 5.15 19.51 11.95
N TYR A 200 5.17 18.28 11.45
CA TYR A 200 6.29 17.36 11.62
C TYR A 200 6.49 16.52 10.34
N PRO A 201 7.19 17.07 9.33
CA PRO A 201 7.30 16.45 8.01
C PRO A 201 8.11 15.15 8.01
N PHE A 202 7.79 14.26 7.07
CA PHE A 202 8.49 13.01 6.79
C PHE A 202 9.94 13.23 6.36
N VAL A 203 10.85 12.55 7.04
CA VAL A 203 12.29 12.52 6.76
C VAL A 203 12.74 11.12 6.33
N GLY A 204 12.03 10.07 6.77
CA GLY A 204 12.29 8.68 6.34
C GLY A 204 13.31 7.92 7.19
N ALA A 205 13.84 8.52 8.25
CA ALA A 205 14.70 7.88 9.23
C ALA A 205 14.27 8.23 10.65
N GLN A 206 14.50 7.33 11.61
CA GLN A 206 14.18 7.60 13.00
C GLN A 206 15.11 8.69 13.56
N SER A 207 14.53 9.61 14.33
CA SER A 207 15.22 10.67 15.04
C SER A 207 14.68 10.77 16.46
N VAL A 208 15.28 11.67 17.25
CA VAL A 208 14.72 12.03 18.56
C VAL A 208 13.32 12.62 18.36
N CYS A 209 12.32 12.10 19.08
CA CYS A 209 10.96 12.61 19.08
C CYS A 209 10.92 14.11 19.41
N ARG A 210 10.47 14.93 18.45
CA ARG A 210 10.33 16.40 18.58
C ARG A 210 8.89 16.89 18.39
N ALA A 211 7.91 15.99 18.45
CA ALA A 211 6.52 16.34 18.20
C ALA A 211 6.00 17.36 19.23
N ASN A 212 5.50 18.49 18.75
CA ASN A 212 4.79 19.45 19.60
C ASN A 212 3.33 19.03 19.74
N LEU A 213 3.02 18.26 20.78
CA LEU A 213 1.68 17.70 21.01
C LEU A 213 0.57 18.74 21.21
N SER A 214 0.92 19.99 21.53
CA SER A 214 -0.08 21.09 21.60
C SER A 214 -0.72 21.43 20.24
N LYS A 215 -0.11 20.98 19.14
CA LYS A 215 -0.63 21.13 17.77
C LYS A 215 -1.34 19.89 17.25
N GLY A 216 -1.55 18.89 18.11
CA GLY A 216 -2.19 17.64 17.72
C GLY A 216 -3.71 17.81 17.56
N ILE A 217 -4.26 17.06 16.61
CA ILE A 217 -5.67 17.16 16.20
C ILE A 217 -6.46 15.85 16.36
N VAL A 218 -5.77 14.75 16.67
CA VAL A 218 -6.42 13.49 17.03
C VAL A 218 -6.43 13.37 18.54
N ASN A 219 -7.61 13.53 19.15
CA ASN A 219 -7.81 13.40 20.58
C ASN A 219 -8.86 12.32 20.82
N ASN A 220 -8.67 11.47 21.83
CA ASN A 220 -9.63 10.43 22.25
C ASN A 220 -10.08 9.48 21.13
N ALA A 221 -9.23 8.50 20.82
CA ALA A 221 -9.60 7.38 19.94
C ALA A 221 -9.66 6.06 20.70
N TYR A 222 -10.48 5.13 20.25
CA TYR A 222 -10.33 3.69 20.53
C TYR A 222 -9.60 3.01 19.37
N MET A 223 -9.17 1.77 19.62
CA MET A 223 -8.69 0.91 18.56
C MET A 223 -9.63 -0.28 18.38
N PHE A 224 -9.93 -0.56 17.12
CA PHE A 224 -10.72 -1.67 16.68
C PHE A 224 -9.82 -2.65 15.91
N VAL A 225 -9.96 -3.94 16.21
CA VAL A 225 -9.33 -5.03 15.46
C VAL A 225 -10.40 -5.89 14.83
N SER A 226 -10.31 -6.09 13.52
CA SER A 226 -11.20 -6.99 12.80
C SER A 226 -10.85 -8.43 13.13
N GLU A 227 -11.86 -9.27 13.26
CA GLU A 227 -11.67 -10.71 13.20
C GLU A 227 -11.07 -11.09 11.85
N SER A 228 -10.29 -12.18 11.85
CA SER A 228 -9.47 -12.62 10.73
C SER A 228 -10.27 -13.34 9.64
N THR A 229 -11.33 -12.72 9.11
CA THR A 229 -12.12 -13.25 7.99
C THR A 229 -12.43 -12.14 6.96
N GLU A 230 -12.55 -12.52 5.68
CA GLU A 230 -12.90 -11.57 4.62
C GLU A 230 -14.31 -10.98 4.78
N ILE A 231 -15.28 -11.76 5.26
CA ILE A 231 -16.65 -11.26 5.49
C ILE A 231 -16.69 -10.22 6.62
N THR A 232 -15.91 -10.42 7.69
CA THR A 232 -15.80 -9.43 8.77
C THR A 232 -15.11 -8.17 8.25
N LEU A 233 -14.03 -8.32 7.47
CA LEU A 233 -13.34 -7.19 6.85
C LEU A 233 -14.26 -6.39 5.91
N GLU A 234 -15.04 -7.06 5.06
CA GLU A 234 -15.97 -6.44 4.12
C GLU A 234 -17.07 -5.65 4.84
N TYR A 235 -17.67 -6.26 5.85
CA TYR A 235 -18.67 -5.61 6.69
C TYR A 235 -18.10 -4.37 7.36
N ASN A 236 -16.92 -4.50 7.95
CA ASN A 236 -16.31 -3.41 8.68
C ASN A 236 -15.92 -2.23 7.78
N ILE A 237 -15.38 -2.50 6.59
CA ILE A 237 -15.07 -1.46 5.61
C ILE A 237 -16.34 -0.73 5.15
N GLY A 238 -17.41 -1.47 4.89
CA GLY A 238 -18.69 -0.89 4.48
C GLY A 238 -19.36 -0.07 5.58
N ARG A 239 -19.17 -0.45 6.84
CA ARG A 239 -19.86 0.18 7.98
C ARG A 239 -19.08 1.29 8.67
N PHE A 240 -17.77 1.16 8.77
CA PHE A 240 -16.89 2.00 9.60
C PHE A 240 -15.83 2.78 8.81
N GLY A 241 -15.76 2.60 7.49
CA GLY A 241 -14.83 3.33 6.63
C GLY A 241 -13.56 2.55 6.30
N PRO A 242 -12.55 3.21 5.69
CA PRO A 242 -11.27 2.59 5.37
C PRO A 242 -10.59 1.96 6.59
N MET A 243 -9.94 0.82 6.40
CA MET A 243 -9.25 0.07 7.45
C MET A 243 -7.79 -0.12 7.14
N ALA A 244 -6.92 0.00 8.15
CA ALA A 244 -5.55 -0.46 7.98
C ALA A 244 -5.56 -1.98 7.87
N SER A 245 -4.88 -2.48 6.85
CA SER A 245 -4.79 -3.89 6.52
C SER A 245 -3.33 -4.28 6.37
N THR A 246 -3.04 -5.55 6.57
CA THR A 246 -1.70 -6.09 6.31
C THR A 246 -1.72 -7.17 5.25
N ILE A 247 -0.64 -7.26 4.49
CA ILE A 247 -0.44 -8.27 3.46
C ILE A 247 1.01 -8.75 3.46
N ASN A 248 1.29 -9.84 2.75
CA ASN A 248 2.61 -10.13 2.24
C ASN A 248 2.86 -9.34 0.94
N ALA A 249 3.84 -8.44 0.93
CA ALA A 249 4.18 -7.64 -0.24
C ALA A 249 5.17 -8.31 -1.20
N ASP A 250 5.76 -9.47 -0.87
CA ASP A 250 6.86 -10.09 -1.63
C ASP A 250 6.55 -10.27 -3.12
N CYS A 251 5.29 -10.51 -3.45
CA CYS A 251 4.85 -10.76 -4.82
C CYS A 251 4.36 -9.53 -5.60
N ILE A 252 4.21 -8.37 -4.95
CA ILE A 252 3.61 -7.20 -5.59
C ILE A 252 4.67 -6.18 -6.05
N GLN A 253 5.96 -6.51 -5.95
CA GLN A 253 7.07 -5.59 -6.30
C GLN A 253 6.84 -4.85 -7.62
N LEU A 254 6.46 -5.57 -8.68
CA LEU A 254 6.33 -5.05 -10.04
C LEU A 254 4.87 -4.89 -10.49
N TYR A 255 3.90 -5.00 -9.58
CA TYR A 255 2.49 -4.82 -9.92
C TYR A 255 2.27 -3.43 -10.56
N ALA A 256 1.55 -3.41 -11.68
CA ALA A 256 1.23 -2.19 -12.41
C ALA A 256 -0.28 -1.98 -12.63
N GLY A 257 -1.08 -3.05 -12.65
CA GLY A 257 -2.52 -2.91 -12.69
C GLY A 257 -3.27 -4.20 -12.96
N GLY A 258 -4.60 -4.10 -13.00
CA GLY A 258 -5.51 -5.24 -13.05
C GLY A 258 -5.76 -5.84 -11.67
N ILE A 259 -6.48 -6.96 -11.62
CA ILE A 259 -6.85 -7.60 -10.36
C ILE A 259 -5.79 -8.64 -10.03
N PHE A 260 -4.92 -8.31 -9.08
CA PHE A 260 -3.86 -9.19 -8.63
C PHE A 260 -4.45 -10.48 -8.08
N SER A 261 -3.97 -11.62 -8.58
CA SER A 261 -4.27 -12.93 -8.04
C SER A 261 -3.10 -13.87 -8.29
N ASN A 262 -2.52 -14.40 -7.21
CA ASN A 262 -1.41 -15.35 -7.27
C ASN A 262 -1.39 -16.21 -6.01
N SER A 263 -1.98 -17.40 -6.10
CA SER A 263 -2.10 -18.33 -4.98
C SER A 263 -0.77 -18.97 -4.55
N SER A 264 0.31 -18.77 -5.31
CA SER A 264 1.66 -19.22 -4.93
C SER A 264 2.35 -18.25 -3.98
N CYS A 265 1.79 -17.07 -3.75
CA CYS A 265 2.33 -16.10 -2.83
C CYS A 265 2.10 -16.53 -1.38
N PRO A 266 3.12 -16.45 -0.50
CA PRO A 266 2.95 -16.82 0.90
C PRO A 266 1.90 -15.91 1.57
N ASN A 267 0.99 -16.51 2.33
CA ASN A 267 -0.19 -15.84 2.88
C ASN A 267 -0.47 -16.22 4.34
N THR A 268 0.51 -16.75 5.08
CA THR A 268 0.37 -17.02 6.51
C THR A 268 0.64 -15.78 7.36
N LEU A 269 0.30 -15.81 8.65
CA LEU A 269 0.57 -14.69 9.56
C LEU A 269 2.06 -14.38 9.66
N ASP A 270 2.93 -15.39 9.58
CA ASP A 270 4.39 -15.23 9.62
C ASP A 270 4.95 -14.63 8.32
N ASP A 271 4.19 -14.68 7.23
CA ASP A 271 4.56 -14.10 5.93
C ASP A 271 4.16 -12.63 5.79
N ILE A 272 3.27 -12.13 6.66
CA ILE A 272 2.83 -10.74 6.66
C ILE A 272 4.01 -9.83 6.96
N ASN A 273 4.29 -8.90 6.05
CA ASN A 273 5.43 -8.00 6.16
C ASN A 273 5.11 -6.55 5.79
N PHE A 274 3.89 -6.27 5.32
CA PHE A 274 3.52 -4.98 4.81
C PHE A 274 2.16 -4.52 5.33
N ALA A 275 2.03 -3.21 5.53
CA ALA A 275 0.83 -2.58 6.05
C ALA A 275 0.39 -1.47 5.11
N LEU A 276 -0.91 -1.40 4.83
CA LEU A 276 -1.52 -0.49 3.88
C LEU A 276 -2.92 -0.10 4.35
N LEU A 277 -3.66 0.66 3.55
CA LEU A 277 -5.05 1.01 3.84
C LEU A 277 -6.00 0.35 2.84
N ASN A 278 -6.91 -0.50 3.29
CA ASN A 278 -8.02 -0.98 2.48
C ASN A 278 -9.12 0.09 2.46
N VAL A 279 -9.39 0.64 1.28
CA VAL A 279 -10.30 1.77 1.07
C VAL A 279 -11.62 1.35 0.44
N GLY A 280 -11.85 0.07 0.25
CA GLY A 280 -13.05 -0.40 -0.43
C GLY A 280 -12.93 -1.77 -1.07
N TYR A 281 -14.00 -2.14 -1.74
CA TYR A 281 -14.11 -3.35 -2.53
C TYR A 281 -15.13 -3.13 -3.63
N ASP A 282 -14.99 -3.84 -4.74
CA ASP A 282 -15.89 -3.73 -5.88
C ASP A 282 -15.80 -5.00 -6.73
N THR A 283 -16.64 -5.08 -7.76
CA THR A 283 -16.67 -6.18 -8.72
C THR A 283 -16.31 -5.65 -10.11
N SER A 284 -15.39 -6.33 -10.79
CA SER A 284 -15.00 -5.95 -12.15
C SER A 284 -16.12 -6.19 -13.16
N SER A 285 -15.99 -5.63 -14.36
CA SER A 285 -16.91 -5.92 -15.48
C SER A 285 -16.99 -7.41 -15.83
N ASP A 286 -15.94 -8.17 -15.53
CA ASP A 286 -15.83 -9.61 -15.78
C ASP A 286 -16.31 -10.45 -14.57
N GLY A 287 -16.92 -9.81 -13.56
CA GLY A 287 -17.49 -10.48 -12.39
C GLY A 287 -16.46 -10.93 -11.34
N ILE A 288 -15.26 -10.33 -11.35
CA ILE A 288 -14.23 -10.65 -10.35
C ILE A 288 -14.30 -9.64 -9.22
N ASP A 289 -14.62 -10.12 -8.03
CA ASP A 289 -14.59 -9.30 -6.81
C ASP A 289 -13.15 -8.96 -6.41
N TYR A 290 -12.91 -7.73 -5.96
CA TYR A 290 -11.60 -7.28 -5.51
C TYR A 290 -11.67 -6.28 -4.35
N TRP A 291 -10.61 -6.27 -3.54
CA TRP A 291 -10.27 -5.23 -2.59
C TRP A 291 -9.57 -4.06 -3.28
N ILE A 292 -9.75 -2.84 -2.77
CA ILE A 292 -9.05 -1.63 -3.21
C ILE A 292 -8.08 -1.20 -2.12
N LEU A 293 -6.79 -1.39 -2.36
CA LEU A 293 -5.74 -1.24 -1.36
C LEU A 293 -4.85 -0.05 -1.70
N LYS A 294 -4.83 0.97 -0.85
CA LYS A 294 -3.95 2.14 -0.95
C LYS A 294 -2.57 1.83 -0.36
N ASN A 295 -1.55 1.86 -1.18
CA ASN A 295 -0.16 1.61 -0.78
C ASN A 295 0.55 2.92 -0.36
N SER A 296 1.77 2.80 0.15
CA SER A 296 2.73 3.85 0.50
C SER A 296 4.01 3.81 -0.34
N PHE A 297 3.94 3.26 -1.56
CA PHE A 297 5.06 3.24 -2.53
C PHE A 297 5.06 4.40 -3.52
N GLY A 298 4.28 5.47 -3.29
CA GLY A 298 4.14 6.55 -4.26
C GLY A 298 3.18 6.21 -5.40
N THR A 299 2.84 7.23 -6.18
CA THR A 299 1.85 7.12 -7.27
C THR A 299 2.41 6.50 -8.55
N ASP A 300 3.73 6.31 -8.64
CA ASP A 300 4.41 5.66 -9.76
C ASP A 300 4.43 4.12 -9.65
N TRP A 301 3.85 3.57 -8.58
CA TRP A 301 3.67 2.15 -8.37
C TRP A 301 2.19 1.75 -8.51
N GLY A 302 1.91 0.60 -9.11
CA GLY A 302 0.54 0.09 -9.26
C GLY A 302 -0.39 1.04 -10.01
N GLU A 303 -1.65 1.06 -9.60
CA GLU A 303 -2.70 1.89 -10.19
C GLU A 303 -2.74 3.24 -9.45
N GLU A 304 -1.83 4.15 -9.79
CA GLU A 304 -1.66 5.44 -9.11
C GLU A 304 -1.44 5.29 -7.59
N GLY A 305 -0.69 4.25 -7.19
CA GLY A 305 -0.43 3.92 -5.79
C GLY A 305 -1.43 2.95 -5.15
N TYR A 306 -2.37 2.42 -5.93
CA TYR A 306 -3.34 1.43 -5.48
C TYR A 306 -3.06 0.04 -6.04
N LEU A 307 -3.53 -0.97 -5.30
CA LEU A 307 -3.57 -2.37 -5.68
C LEU A 307 -5.02 -2.85 -5.65
N ARG A 308 -5.48 -3.46 -6.75
CA ARG A 308 -6.68 -4.28 -6.72
C ARG A 308 -6.30 -5.73 -6.47
N LEU A 309 -6.72 -6.27 -5.34
CA LEU A 309 -6.44 -7.65 -4.91
C LEU A 309 -7.71 -8.49 -5.01
N LYS A 310 -7.66 -9.66 -5.62
CA LYS A 310 -8.82 -10.56 -5.72
C LYS A 310 -9.41 -10.84 -4.32
N LYS A 311 -10.73 -10.71 -4.21
CA LYS A 311 -11.50 -10.97 -2.99
C LYS A 311 -12.02 -12.41 -3.00
N GLY A 312 -12.15 -13.01 -1.82
CA GLY A 312 -12.66 -14.37 -1.61
C GLY A 312 -11.61 -15.46 -1.77
N THR A 313 -10.32 -15.12 -1.75
CA THR A 313 -9.20 -16.07 -1.95
C THR A 313 -8.18 -16.05 -0.82
N GLU A 314 -8.27 -15.10 0.12
CA GLU A 314 -7.33 -14.89 1.21
C GLU A 314 -5.86 -14.73 0.74
N GLU A 315 -5.66 -14.38 -0.53
CA GLU A 315 -4.34 -14.18 -1.12
C GLU A 315 -3.61 -13.05 -0.41
N LEU A 316 -2.30 -13.19 -0.29
CA LEU A 316 -1.42 -12.30 0.47
C LEU A 316 -1.76 -12.17 1.97
N GLY A 317 -2.70 -12.98 2.50
CA GLY A 317 -3.08 -12.97 3.91
C GLY A 317 -3.91 -11.76 4.32
N ILE A 318 -4.61 -11.12 3.35
CA ILE A 318 -5.38 -9.88 3.57
C ILE A 318 -6.33 -9.91 4.78
N PRO A 319 -7.07 -11.00 5.11
CA PRO A 319 -7.98 -10.94 6.26
C PRO A 319 -7.25 -11.04 7.62
N LEU A 320 -5.98 -11.45 7.66
CA LEU A 320 -5.35 -11.94 8.91
C LEU A 320 -5.20 -10.87 10.00
N LEU A 321 -4.80 -9.65 9.63
CA LEU A 321 -4.60 -8.56 10.58
C LEU A 321 -5.10 -7.24 9.99
N ASN A 322 -6.23 -6.78 10.50
CA ASN A 322 -6.90 -5.57 10.06
C ASN A 322 -7.43 -4.80 11.27
N GLY A 323 -7.48 -3.48 11.15
CA GLY A 323 -8.04 -2.65 12.21
C GLY A 323 -8.20 -1.20 11.80
N SER A 324 -8.82 -0.43 12.68
CA SER A 324 -8.99 1.00 12.50
C SER A 324 -8.91 1.68 13.87
N PRO A 325 -8.42 2.92 13.96
CA PRO A 325 -8.82 3.75 15.08
C PRO A 325 -10.30 4.09 14.94
N GLU A 326 -10.92 4.51 16.03
CA GLU A 326 -12.26 5.06 16.04
C GLU A 326 -12.21 6.37 16.82
N ILE A 327 -12.42 7.50 16.14
CA ILE A 327 -12.38 8.83 16.75
C ILE A 327 -13.75 9.09 17.36
N LEU A 328 -13.80 9.36 18.66
CA LEU A 328 -15.05 9.65 19.34
C LEU A 328 -15.57 11.05 18.99
N GLU A 329 -16.88 11.15 18.85
CA GLU A 329 -17.57 12.44 18.94
C GLU A 329 -17.52 12.93 20.40
N ASP A 330 -17.28 14.22 20.59
CA ASP A 330 -17.04 14.84 21.91
C ASP A 330 -18.34 14.98 22.72
#